data_AF-A0A2N0NIG9-F1
#
_entry.id   AF-A0A2N0NIG9-F1
#
_cell.length_a   1.000
_cell.length_b   1.000
_cell.length_c   1.000
_cell.angle_alpha   90.00
_cell.angle_beta   90.00
_cell.angle_gamma   90.00
#
_symmetry.space_group_name_H-M   'P 1'
#
loop_
_entity.id
_entity.type
_entity.pdbx_description
1 polymer ?
#
loop_
_entity_poly.entity_id
_entity_poly.type
_entity_poly.pdbx_seq_one_letter_code
_entity_poly.pdbx_strand_id
1 'polypeptide(L)'
;MDSSQYMIDWALTWHALMFQPKYDNSFTKENVSRHHTMKFQLFLEDLPTLESLKRTQPDLYIEILTCRFCEDQLEDFMHLFMCKKHRSRLQQILTSYLNHLIQKLKEAGNNANCAYSSQIDRITSLPCWTFSSSNWSSYSLVQGCLPTVFLESFENLGIPRLTAMNVVAAIHICMIKAYGNMR
;
A
#
# COMPACT_ATOMS: atom_id res chain seq x y z
N MET A 1 -4.87 -20.23 7.97
CA MET A 1 -4.08 -19.06 8.40
C MET A 1 -5.04 -18.16 9.13
N ASP A 2 -4.77 -17.91 10.41
CA ASP A 2 -5.71 -17.27 11.31
C ASP A 2 -5.90 -15.80 10.90
N SER A 3 -7.09 -15.43 10.41
CA SER A 3 -7.38 -14.06 9.96
C SER A 3 -7.42 -13.06 11.12
N SER A 4 -7.25 -13.54 12.36
CA SER A 4 -7.28 -12.76 13.60
C SER A 4 -6.10 -11.79 13.75
N GLN A 5 -4.98 -11.99 13.04
CA GLN A 5 -3.77 -11.17 13.21
C GLN A 5 -3.76 -9.88 12.36
N TYR A 6 -4.61 -9.77 11.35
CA TYR A 6 -4.65 -8.64 10.41
C TYR A 6 -6.00 -7.92 10.47
N MET A 7 -6.21 -7.18 11.55
CA MET A 7 -7.41 -6.34 11.73
C MET A 7 -7.19 -4.99 11.06
N ILE A 8 -8.16 -4.56 10.23
CA ILE A 8 -8.11 -3.26 9.54
C ILE A 8 -8.61 -2.17 10.49
N ASP A 9 -7.84 -1.08 10.58
CA ASP A 9 -8.30 0.15 11.20
C ASP A 9 -8.93 1.04 10.14
N TRP A 10 -10.26 1.10 10.11
CA TRP A 10 -11.01 1.87 9.14
C TRP A 10 -10.82 3.38 9.29
N ALA A 11 -10.58 3.88 10.51
CA ALA A 11 -10.34 5.30 10.73
C ALA A 11 -8.96 5.71 10.19
N LEU A 12 -7.94 4.88 10.40
CA LEU A 12 -6.61 5.02 9.81
C LEU A 12 -6.65 4.94 8.28
N THR A 13 -7.36 3.94 7.76
CA THR A 13 -7.54 3.71 6.32
C THR A 13 -8.18 4.94 5.67
N TRP A 14 -9.29 5.43 6.23
CA TRP A 14 -9.95 6.64 5.74
C TRP A 14 -9.05 7.87 5.83
N HIS A 15 -8.32 8.02 6.94
CA HIS A 15 -7.37 9.12 7.10
C HIS A 15 -6.28 9.08 6.04
N ALA A 16 -5.65 7.92 5.80
CA ALA A 16 -4.62 7.79 4.77
C ALA A 16 -5.16 8.03 3.36
N LEU A 17 -6.38 7.58 3.08
CA LEU A 17 -7.07 7.82 1.81
C LEU A 17 -7.27 9.32 1.56
N MET A 18 -7.67 10.07 2.59
CA MET A 18 -7.90 11.52 2.51
C MET A 18 -6.63 12.36 2.72
N PHE A 19 -5.56 11.76 3.24
CA PHE A 19 -4.33 12.47 3.58
C PHE A 19 -3.69 13.09 2.33
N GLN A 20 -3.37 14.38 2.45
CA GLN A 20 -2.61 15.14 1.47
C GLN A 20 -1.28 15.53 2.10
N PRO A 21 -0.13 15.11 1.53
CA PRO A 21 1.17 15.60 1.93
C PRO A 21 1.21 17.12 1.86
N LYS A 22 1.94 17.74 2.79
CA LYS A 22 2.41 19.11 2.57
C LYS A 22 3.47 19.03 1.48
N TYR A 23 3.06 19.24 0.24
CA TYR A 23 3.94 19.17 -0.91
C TYR A 23 4.94 20.33 -0.89
N ASP A 24 6.18 20.09 -1.35
CA ASP A 24 7.07 21.19 -1.71
C ASP A 24 6.59 21.84 -3.03
N ASN A 25 7.21 22.96 -3.41
CA ASN A 25 6.85 23.74 -4.59
C ASN A 25 7.01 22.99 -5.93
N SER A 26 7.44 21.72 -5.95
CA SER A 26 7.65 20.93 -7.17
C SER A 26 6.43 20.13 -7.65
N PHE A 27 5.35 20.04 -6.84
CA PHE A 27 4.15 19.29 -7.21
C PHE A 27 3.11 20.18 -7.92
N THR A 28 2.83 19.88 -9.19
CA THR A 28 1.75 20.55 -9.93
C THR A 28 0.36 20.03 -9.49
N LYS A 29 -0.68 20.83 -9.76
CA LYS A 29 -2.08 20.48 -9.46
C LYS A 29 -2.50 19.17 -10.11
N GLU A 30 -1.99 18.88 -11.30
CA GLU A 30 -2.24 17.64 -12.06
C GLU A 30 -1.64 16.43 -11.35
N ASN A 31 -0.44 16.56 -10.77
CA ASN A 31 0.20 15.47 -10.03
C ASN A 31 -0.54 15.12 -8.73
N VAL A 32 -1.07 16.13 -8.03
CA VAL A 32 -1.91 15.92 -6.84
C VAL A 32 -3.21 15.21 -7.23
N SER A 33 -3.87 15.66 -8.29
CA SER A 33 -5.09 15.03 -8.81
C SER A 33 -4.86 13.57 -9.20
N ARG A 34 -3.79 13.29 -9.97
CA ARG A 34 -3.43 11.93 -10.38
C ARG A 34 -3.13 11.03 -9.19
N HIS A 35 -2.39 11.52 -8.20
CA HIS A 35 -2.09 10.75 -7.00
C HIS A 35 -3.37 10.45 -6.20
N HIS A 36 -4.26 11.43 -6.07
CA HIS A 36 -5.56 11.24 -5.43
C HIS A 36 -6.40 10.18 -6.14
N THR A 37 -6.56 10.29 -7.46
CA THR A 37 -7.26 9.29 -8.28
C THR A 37 -6.68 7.89 -8.09
N MET A 38 -5.35 7.76 -8.08
CA MET A 38 -4.68 6.48 -7.90
C MET A 38 -5.03 5.81 -6.56
N LYS A 39 -5.08 6.59 -5.47
CA LYS A 39 -5.47 6.05 -4.14
C LYS A 39 -6.87 5.44 -4.17
N PHE A 40 -7.83 6.15 -4.76
CA PHE A 40 -9.22 5.68 -4.87
C PHE A 40 -9.36 4.50 -5.82
N GLN A 41 -8.65 4.50 -6.95
CA GLN A 41 -8.64 3.37 -7.87
C GLN A 41 -8.05 2.10 -7.24
N LEU A 42 -7.00 2.23 -6.43
CA LEU A 42 -6.46 1.11 -5.66
C LEU A 42 -7.48 0.61 -4.63
N PHE A 43 -8.05 1.53 -3.85
CA PHE A 43 -8.99 1.22 -2.77
C PHE A 43 -10.30 0.57 -3.26
N LEU A 44 -10.82 1.03 -4.40
CA LEU A 44 -12.08 0.55 -4.99
C LEU A 44 -11.88 -0.60 -6.00
N GLU A 45 -10.66 -1.08 -6.20
CA GLU A 45 -10.30 -2.07 -7.23
C GLU A 45 -10.56 -1.60 -8.69
N ASP A 46 -10.71 -0.30 -8.89
CA ASP A 46 -11.01 0.35 -10.18
C ASP A 46 -9.74 0.72 -10.98
N LEU A 47 -8.61 0.07 -10.69
CA LEU A 47 -7.41 0.25 -11.53
C LEU A 47 -7.72 -0.23 -12.95
N PRO A 48 -7.40 0.54 -14.00
CA PRO A 48 -7.72 0.17 -15.38
C PRO A 48 -6.89 -1.03 -15.86
N THR A 49 -7.35 -2.25 -15.59
CA THR A 49 -6.76 -3.50 -16.07
C THR A 49 -7.05 -3.67 -17.55
N LEU A 50 -6.24 -4.47 -18.25
CA LEU A 50 -6.49 -4.79 -19.65
C LEU A 50 -7.89 -5.41 -19.85
N GLU A 51 -8.34 -6.26 -18.93
CA GLU A 51 -9.70 -6.81 -18.93
C GLU A 51 -10.78 -5.72 -18.78
N SER A 52 -10.57 -4.74 -17.88
CA SER A 52 -11.51 -3.62 -17.72
C SER A 52 -11.54 -2.71 -18.96
N LEU A 53 -10.39 -2.52 -19.61
CA LEU A 53 -10.25 -1.70 -20.82
C LEU A 53 -10.93 -2.39 -22.02
N LYS A 54 -10.76 -3.70 -22.19
CA LYS A 54 -11.52 -4.48 -23.20
C LYS A 54 -13.02 -4.30 -23.05
N ARG A 55 -13.53 -4.34 -21.81
CA ARG A 55 -14.97 -4.16 -21.54
C ARG A 55 -15.47 -2.75 -21.84
N THR A 56 -14.67 -1.73 -21.52
CA THR A 56 -15.08 -0.32 -21.66
C THR A 56 -14.83 0.26 -23.05
N GLN A 57 -13.84 -0.26 -23.78
CA GLN A 57 -13.41 0.20 -25.12
C GLN A 57 -13.03 -1.00 -26.01
N PRO A 58 -13.98 -1.88 -26.36
CA PRO A 58 -13.70 -3.10 -27.14
C PRO A 58 -13.15 -2.79 -28.55
N ASP A 59 -13.50 -1.64 -29.12
CA ASP A 59 -13.00 -1.21 -30.44
C ASP A 59 -11.49 -0.91 -30.44
N LEU A 60 -10.91 -0.61 -29.27
CA LEU A 60 -9.49 -0.25 -29.12
C LEU A 60 -8.63 -1.38 -28.54
N TYR A 61 -9.22 -2.32 -27.81
CA TYR A 61 -8.52 -3.40 -27.12
C TYR A 61 -9.08 -4.76 -27.54
N ILE A 62 -8.31 -5.49 -28.36
CA ILE A 62 -8.70 -6.83 -28.83
C ILE A 62 -8.67 -7.87 -27.70
N GLU A 63 -9.56 -8.87 -27.78
CA GLU A 63 -9.77 -9.88 -26.72
C GLU A 63 -8.53 -10.74 -26.42
N ILE A 64 -7.63 -10.89 -27.39
CA ILE A 64 -6.43 -11.75 -27.31
C ILE A 64 -5.30 -11.11 -26.48
N LEU A 65 -5.39 -9.82 -26.15
CA LEU A 65 -4.30 -9.16 -25.43
C LEU A 65 -4.10 -9.79 -24.03
N THR A 66 -2.90 -10.30 -23.80
CA THR A 66 -2.40 -10.77 -22.51
C THR A 66 -1.67 -9.63 -21.77
N CYS A 67 -1.36 -9.84 -20.50
CA CYS A 67 -0.54 -8.93 -19.70
C CYS A 67 0.73 -8.50 -20.45
N ARG A 68 0.97 -7.19 -20.56
CA ARG A 68 2.09 -6.62 -21.31
C ARG A 68 3.47 -6.96 -20.74
N PHE A 69 3.51 -7.51 -19.54
CA PHE A 69 4.75 -7.79 -18.84
C PHE A 69 5.14 -9.27 -18.91
N CYS A 70 4.19 -10.19 -18.72
CA CYS A 70 4.47 -11.62 -18.80
C CYS A 70 4.12 -12.25 -20.14
N GLU A 71 3.27 -11.60 -20.94
CA GLU A 71 2.82 -12.08 -22.27
C GLU A 71 2.16 -13.48 -22.23
N ASP A 72 1.69 -13.92 -21.06
CA ASP A 72 1.28 -15.31 -20.81
C ASP A 72 -0.16 -15.45 -20.30
N GLN A 73 -0.64 -14.50 -19.50
CA GLN A 73 -1.96 -14.57 -18.85
C GLN A 73 -2.77 -13.30 -19.12
N LEU A 74 -4.09 -13.40 -19.00
CA LEU A 74 -4.96 -12.21 -19.01
C LEU A 74 -4.64 -11.33 -17.80
N GLU A 75 -4.59 -10.02 -18.03
CA GLU A 75 -4.35 -9.04 -16.97
C GLU A 75 -5.67 -8.59 -16.35
N ASP A 76 -6.04 -9.26 -15.27
CA ASP A 76 -7.06 -8.81 -14.33
C ASP A 76 -6.42 -8.07 -13.13
N PHE A 77 -7.25 -7.61 -12.20
CA PHE A 77 -6.78 -6.87 -11.03
C PHE A 77 -5.81 -7.67 -10.16
N MET A 78 -6.03 -8.98 -10.02
CA MET A 78 -5.17 -9.87 -9.25
C MET A 78 -3.82 -10.10 -9.93
N HIS A 79 -3.83 -10.27 -11.26
CA HIS A 79 -2.64 -10.47 -12.05
C HIS A 79 -1.70 -9.26 -12.00
N LEU A 80 -2.21 -8.03 -11.84
CA LEU A 80 -1.38 -6.83 -11.64
C LEU A 80 -0.38 -6.99 -10.49
N PHE A 81 -0.78 -7.67 -9.41
CA PHE A 81 0.06 -7.86 -8.23
C PHE A 81 0.83 -9.18 -8.23
N MET A 82 0.29 -10.20 -8.92
CA MET A 82 0.84 -11.56 -8.94
C MET A 82 1.66 -11.90 -10.17
N CYS A 83 1.68 -11.02 -11.18
CA CYS A 83 2.47 -11.20 -12.39
C CYS A 83 3.93 -11.50 -12.03
N LYS A 84 4.46 -12.61 -12.56
CA LYS A 84 5.82 -13.09 -12.26
C LYS A 84 6.89 -12.02 -12.51
N LYS A 85 6.65 -11.15 -13.49
CA LYS A 85 7.56 -10.06 -13.90
C LYS A 85 7.45 -8.82 -13.01
N HIS A 86 6.34 -8.65 -12.28
CA HIS A 86 6.10 -7.54 -11.35
C HIS A 86 6.45 -7.89 -9.90
N ARG A 87 6.27 -9.16 -9.55
CA ARG A 87 6.33 -9.64 -8.16
C ARG A 87 7.59 -9.21 -7.43
N SER A 88 8.76 -9.25 -8.09
CA SER A 88 10.03 -8.85 -7.48
C SER A 88 10.05 -7.36 -7.11
N ARG A 89 9.58 -6.48 -7.99
CA ARG A 89 9.57 -5.03 -7.77
C ARG A 89 8.50 -4.62 -6.75
N LEU A 90 7.33 -5.28 -6.77
CA LEU A 90 6.30 -5.11 -5.75
C LEU A 90 6.81 -5.54 -4.36
N GLN A 91 7.49 -6.68 -4.30
CA GLN A 91 8.10 -7.16 -3.07
C GLN A 91 9.16 -6.17 -2.55
N GLN A 92 9.98 -5.58 -3.44
CA GLN A 92 10.94 -4.52 -3.05
C GLN A 92 10.24 -3.30 -2.45
N ILE A 93 9.09 -2.91 -2.99
CA ILE A 93 8.30 -1.79 -2.47
C ILE A 93 7.71 -2.11 -1.09
N LEU A 94 7.18 -3.31 -0.88
CA LEU A 94 6.74 -3.75 0.45
C LEU A 94 7.89 -3.80 1.46
N THR A 95 9.05 -4.31 1.05
CA THR A 95 10.25 -4.31 1.89
C THR A 95 10.68 -2.88 2.25
N SER A 96 10.66 -1.95 1.29
CA SER A 96 10.95 -0.54 1.55
C SER A 96 9.92 0.10 2.49
N TYR A 97 8.63 -0.21 2.33
CA TYR A 97 7.57 0.21 3.24
C TYR A 97 7.86 -0.23 4.68
N LEU A 98 8.08 -1.54 4.87
CA LEU A 98 8.35 -2.13 6.17
C LEU A 98 9.58 -1.49 6.81
N ASN A 99 10.66 -1.30 6.04
CA ASN A 99 11.86 -0.64 6.52
C ASN A 99 11.58 0.79 6.97
N HIS A 100 10.84 1.59 6.21
CA HIS A 100 10.48 2.95 6.63
C HIS A 100 9.62 2.97 7.90
N LEU A 101 8.66 2.05 8.02
CA LEU A 101 7.83 1.91 9.22
C LEU A 101 8.67 1.57 10.45
N ILE A 102 9.59 0.60 10.32
CA ILE A 102 10.53 0.23 11.38
C ILE A 102 11.43 1.41 11.76
N GLN A 103 11.95 2.16 10.78
CA GLN A 103 12.77 3.34 11.09
C GLN A 103 11.99 4.38 11.87
N LYS A 104 10.74 4.67 11.50
CA LYS A 104 9.89 5.61 12.24
C LYS A 104 9.56 5.14 13.66
N LEU A 105 9.40 3.84 13.89
CA LEU A 105 9.22 3.31 15.24
C LEU A 105 10.50 3.41 16.08
N LYS A 106 11.66 3.16 15.48
CA LYS A 106 12.96 3.36 16.14
C LYS A 106 13.16 4.82 16.52
N GLU A 107 12.90 5.74 15.60
CA GLU A 107 12.95 7.19 15.87
C GLU A 107 12.02 7.57 17.03
N ALA A 108 10.76 7.12 16.99
CA ALA A 108 9.78 7.39 18.04
C ALA A 108 10.21 6.83 19.42
N GLY A 109 10.65 5.57 19.46
CA GLY A 109 11.08 4.92 20.70
C GLY A 109 12.36 5.52 21.28
N ASN A 110 13.33 5.87 20.43
CA ASN A 110 14.53 6.59 20.85
C ASN A 110 14.18 7.96 21.45
N ASN A 111 13.30 8.72 20.79
CA ASN A 111 12.87 10.04 21.28
C ASN A 111 12.09 9.93 22.60
N ALA A 112 11.32 8.86 22.79
CA ALA A 112 10.59 8.59 24.03
C ALA A 112 11.43 7.89 25.11
N ASN A 113 12.70 7.56 24.83
CA ASN A 113 13.55 6.71 25.68
C ASN A 113 12.85 5.41 26.12
N CYS A 114 12.13 4.76 25.20
CA CYS A 114 11.29 3.59 25.43
C CYS A 114 11.73 2.42 24.55
N ALA A 115 11.62 1.19 25.07
CA ALA A 115 11.88 -0.02 24.30
C ALA A 115 10.80 -0.21 23.21
N TYR A 116 11.24 -0.54 21.99
CA TYR A 116 10.38 -0.66 20.81
C TYR A 116 10.48 -2.05 20.12
N SER A 117 11.21 -3.01 20.71
CA SER A 117 11.41 -4.34 20.12
C SER A 117 10.09 -5.08 19.90
N SER A 118 9.21 -5.07 20.91
CA SER A 118 7.92 -5.76 20.82
C SER A 118 7.03 -5.22 19.70
N GLN A 119 7.10 -3.92 19.41
CA GLN A 119 6.36 -3.24 18.36
C GLN A 119 6.91 -3.62 16.99
N ILE A 120 8.24 -3.70 16.86
CA ILE A 120 8.89 -4.19 15.64
C ILE A 120 8.49 -5.65 15.38
N ASP A 121 8.56 -6.53 16.38
CA ASP A 121 8.23 -7.94 16.25
C ASP A 121 6.75 -8.16 15.85
N ARG A 122 5.84 -7.39 16.45
CA ARG A 122 4.42 -7.40 16.06
C ARG A 122 4.20 -6.94 14.63
N ILE A 123 4.94 -5.94 14.15
CA ILE A 123 4.81 -5.45 12.77
C ILE A 123 5.43 -6.42 11.77
N THR A 124 6.63 -6.94 12.02
CA THR A 124 7.33 -7.84 11.10
C THR A 124 6.65 -9.20 10.97
N SER A 125 5.93 -9.63 12.01
CA SER A 125 5.15 -10.87 11.98
C SER A 125 3.82 -10.77 11.21
N LEU A 126 3.39 -9.57 10.80
CA LEU A 126 2.16 -9.43 10.02
C LEU A 126 2.25 -10.18 8.68
N PRO A 127 1.17 -10.84 8.24
CA PRO A 127 1.19 -11.61 7.00
C PRO A 127 1.29 -10.74 5.73
N CYS A 128 1.01 -9.44 5.80
CA CYS A 128 0.88 -8.57 4.63
C CYS A 128 2.18 -8.30 3.85
N TRP A 129 3.33 -8.74 4.35
CA TRP A 129 4.63 -8.45 3.73
C TRP A 129 4.98 -9.33 2.53
N THR A 130 4.18 -10.36 2.23
CA THR A 130 4.49 -11.28 1.12
C THR A 130 3.28 -11.50 0.22
N PHE A 131 3.47 -11.30 -1.09
CA PHE A 131 2.42 -11.60 -2.06
C PHE A 131 2.28 -13.10 -2.26
N SER A 132 1.06 -13.61 -2.10
CA SER A 132 0.64 -14.94 -2.53
C SER A 132 -0.81 -14.89 -3.02
N SER A 133 -1.24 -15.90 -3.77
CA SER A 133 -2.65 -15.99 -4.22
C SER A 133 -3.62 -16.23 -3.07
N SER A 134 -3.15 -16.76 -1.93
CA SER A 134 -3.95 -17.05 -0.75
C SER A 134 -3.83 -16.01 0.36
N ASN A 135 -2.93 -15.04 0.22
CA ASN A 135 -2.67 -14.03 1.23
C ASN A 135 -3.44 -12.75 0.94
N TRP A 136 -4.67 -12.67 1.43
CA TRP A 136 -5.51 -11.50 1.27
C TRP A 136 -4.87 -10.23 1.87
N SER A 137 -4.13 -10.35 2.98
CA SER A 137 -3.59 -9.19 3.72
C SER A 137 -2.58 -8.35 2.93
N SER A 138 -1.79 -8.95 2.03
CA SER A 138 -0.87 -8.19 1.17
C SER A 138 -1.63 -7.33 0.16
N TYR A 139 -2.77 -7.82 -0.35
CA TYR A 139 -3.62 -7.03 -1.25
C TYR A 139 -4.30 -5.91 -0.48
N SER A 140 -4.85 -6.19 0.70
CA SER A 140 -5.46 -5.18 1.57
C SER A 140 -4.50 -4.03 1.83
N LEU A 141 -3.24 -4.32 2.16
CA LEU A 141 -2.23 -3.29 2.39
C LEU A 141 -1.99 -2.43 1.15
N VAL A 142 -1.93 -3.03 -0.04
CA VAL A 142 -1.70 -2.31 -1.30
C VAL A 142 -2.91 -1.48 -1.72
N GLN A 143 -4.12 -1.95 -1.44
CA GLN A 143 -5.38 -1.21 -1.63
C GLN A 143 -5.51 -0.02 -0.66
N GLY A 144 -4.70 0.01 0.39
CA GLY A 144 -4.71 1.07 1.40
C GLY A 144 -5.55 0.75 2.63
N CYS A 145 -5.99 -0.49 2.79
CA CYS A 145 -6.57 -0.99 4.05
C CYS A 145 -5.44 -1.22 5.05
N LEU A 146 -5.33 -0.35 6.04
CA LEU A 146 -4.19 -0.31 6.96
C LEU A 146 -4.47 -1.07 8.26
N PRO A 147 -3.51 -1.85 8.79
CA PRO A 147 -3.67 -2.60 10.04
C PRO A 147 -3.77 -1.71 11.28
N THR A 148 -4.61 -2.10 12.23
CA THR A 148 -4.67 -1.49 13.57
C THR A 148 -3.32 -1.54 14.29
N VAL A 149 -2.56 -2.63 14.08
CA VAL A 149 -1.23 -2.82 14.68
C VAL A 149 -0.26 -1.68 14.33
N PHE A 150 -0.42 -1.02 13.17
CA PHE A 150 0.43 0.12 12.82
C PHE A 150 0.23 1.27 13.81
N LEU A 151 -1.02 1.63 14.15
CA LEU A 151 -1.28 2.70 15.11
C LEU A 151 -0.95 2.31 16.53
N GLU A 152 -1.38 1.13 16.97
CA GLU A 152 -1.08 0.63 18.31
C GLU A 152 0.43 0.64 18.60
N SER A 153 1.25 0.31 17.59
CA SER A 153 2.71 0.32 17.73
C SER A 153 3.27 1.69 18.06
N PHE A 154 2.72 2.77 17.49
CA PHE A 154 3.12 4.14 17.82
C PHE A 154 2.49 4.64 19.11
N GLU A 155 1.22 4.34 19.36
CA GLU A 155 0.51 4.73 20.58
C GLU A 155 1.17 4.12 21.83
N ASN A 156 1.64 2.86 21.75
CA ASN A 156 2.41 2.20 22.80
C ASN A 156 3.77 2.87 23.08
N LEU A 157 4.27 3.69 22.16
CA LEU A 157 5.48 4.51 22.35
C LEU A 157 5.13 5.93 22.84
N GLY A 158 3.89 6.18 23.23
CA GLY A 158 3.41 7.48 23.70
C GLY A 158 3.17 8.50 22.58
N ILE A 159 3.16 8.08 21.31
CA ILE A 159 2.90 8.98 20.20
C ILE A 159 1.39 9.27 20.11
N PRO A 160 0.98 10.55 20.06
CA PRO A 160 -0.43 10.89 19.89
C PRO A 160 -1.02 10.27 18.62
N ARG A 161 -2.24 9.74 18.71
CA ARG A 161 -2.93 9.02 17.62
C ARG A 161 -2.90 9.77 16.30
N LEU A 162 -3.23 11.06 16.29
CA LEU A 162 -3.23 11.87 15.07
C LEU A 162 -1.83 11.98 14.42
N THR A 163 -0.79 12.09 15.24
CA THR A 163 0.60 12.10 14.76
C THR A 163 0.97 10.74 14.16
N ALA A 164 0.60 9.65 14.82
CA ALA A 164 0.81 8.29 14.30
C ALA A 164 0.07 8.07 12.97
N MET A 165 -1.19 8.51 12.87
CA MET A 165 -1.99 8.46 11.63
C MET A 165 -1.29 9.22 10.49
N ASN A 166 -0.76 10.41 10.75
CA ASN A 166 -0.02 11.19 9.75
C ASN A 166 1.27 10.51 9.31
N VAL A 167 2.03 9.89 10.23
CA VAL A 167 3.26 9.16 9.91
C VAL A 167 2.95 7.96 9.02
N VAL A 168 1.97 7.13 9.41
CA VAL A 168 1.58 5.94 8.63
C VAL A 168 1.03 6.34 7.26
N ALA A 169 0.18 7.37 7.19
CA ALA A 169 -0.35 7.88 5.93
C ALA A 169 0.77 8.38 5.00
N ALA A 170 1.76 9.10 5.53
CA ALA A 170 2.90 9.58 4.74
C ALA A 170 3.74 8.42 4.17
N ILE A 171 4.01 7.37 4.97
CA ILE A 171 4.71 6.16 4.49
C ILE A 171 3.90 5.48 3.39
N HIS A 172 2.59 5.36 3.57
CA HIS A 172 1.72 4.72 2.60
C HIS A 172 1.63 5.48 1.27
N ILE A 173 1.62 6.81 1.30
CA ILE A 173 1.70 7.62 0.08
C ILE A 173 2.99 7.37 -0.71
N CYS A 174 4.12 7.21 -0.04
CA CYS A 174 5.38 6.89 -0.70
C CYS A 174 5.29 5.55 -1.46
N MET A 175 4.61 4.55 -0.88
CA MET A 175 4.36 3.28 -1.54
C MET A 175 3.49 3.42 -2.78
N ILE A 176 2.39 4.17 -2.69
CA ILE A 176 1.49 4.41 -3.83
C ILE A 176 2.21 5.15 -4.96
N LYS A 177 3.09 6.11 -4.63
CA LYS A 177 3.94 6.78 -5.61
C LYS A 177 4.91 5.80 -6.28
N ALA A 178 5.57 4.94 -5.52
CA ALA A 178 6.46 3.92 -6.06
C ALA A 178 5.71 2.91 -6.95
N TYR A 179 4.48 2.56 -6.57
CA TYR A 179 3.58 1.73 -7.36
C TYR A 179 3.15 2.38 -8.67
N GLY A 180 2.71 3.64 -8.63
CA GLY A 180 2.34 4.40 -9.83
C GLY A 180 3.47 4.51 -10.86
N ASN A 181 4.73 4.56 -10.42
CA ASN A 181 5.90 4.60 -11.31
C ASN A 181 6.29 3.24 -11.93
N MET A 182 5.60 2.15 -11.59
CA MET A 182 5.81 0.83 -12.21
C MET A 182 4.93 0.58 -13.42
N ARG A 183 3.81 1.29 -13.54
CA ARG A 183 2.77 1.07 -14.53
C ARG A 183 2.99 1.95 -15.76
#